data_AF-A0A975M1F8-F1
#
_entry.id   AF-A0A975M1F8-F1
#
_cell.length_a   1.000
_cell.length_b   1.000
_cell.length_c   1.000
_cell.angle_alpha   90.00
_cell.angle_beta   90.00
_cell.angle_gamma   90.00
#
_symmetry.space_group_name_H-M   'P 1'
#
loop_
_entity.id
_entity.type
_entity.pdbx_description
1 polymer ?
#
loop_
_entity_poly.entity_id
_entity_poly.type
_entity_poly.pdbx_seq_one_letter_code
_entity_poly.pdbx_strand_id
1 'polypeptide(L)' 'MKDKKKKNRLWSGDFKLKVVLDIIENELSYSQAARKYDMYLSSGSLNDTELIPKTCT' A
#
# COMPACT_ATOMS: atom_id res chain seq x y z
N MET A 1 -18.05 -18.24 -11.07
CA MET A 1 -17.28 -17.51 -10.04
C MET A 1 -15.98 -17.07 -10.70
N LYS A 2 -15.77 -15.77 -10.95
CA LYS A 2 -14.55 -15.29 -11.64
C LYS A 2 -13.40 -15.27 -10.64
N ASP A 3 -12.37 -16.08 -10.87
CA ASP A 3 -11.13 -16.08 -10.10
C ASP A 3 -10.51 -14.68 -10.12
N LYS A 4 -10.70 -13.93 -9.03
CA LYS A 4 -9.94 -12.71 -8.78
C LYS A 4 -8.50 -13.14 -8.52
N LYS A 5 -7.69 -13.26 -9.59
CA LYS A 5 -6.23 -13.38 -9.49
C LYS A 5 -5.76 -12.24 -8.58
N LYS A 6 -5.52 -12.54 -7.30
CA LYS A 6 -4.86 -11.62 -6.38
C LYS A 6 -3.53 -11.30 -7.04
N LYS A 7 -3.40 -10.08 -7.56
CA LYS A 7 -2.12 -9.57 -8.06
C LYS A 7 -1.25 -9.39 -6.82
N ASN A 8 -0.62 -10.48 -6.38
CA ASN A 8 0.36 -10.44 -5.30
C ASN A 8 1.58 -9.75 -5.88
N ARG A 9 1.54 -8.41 -5.91
CA ARG A 9 2.66 -7.56 -6.31
C ARG A 9 3.69 -7.76 -5.20
N LEU A 10 4.61 -8.69 -5.38
CA LEU A 10 5.74 -8.93 -4.48
C LEU A 10 6.83 -7.91 -4.84
N TRP A 11 7.17 -7.07 -3.88
CA TRP A 11 8.15 -6.00 -4.05
C TRP A 11 9.51 -6.58 -3.68
N SER A 12 10.50 -6.45 -4.57
CA SER A 12 11.87 -6.88 -4.26
C SER A 12 12.43 -6.08 -3.09
N GLY A 13 13.43 -6.64 -2.40
CA GLY A 13 14.11 -5.95 -1.29
C GLY A 13 14.68 -4.60 -1.71
N ASP A 14 15.36 -4.56 -2.86
CA ASP A 14 15.94 -3.34 -3.45
C ASP A 14 14.88 -2.28 -3.73
N PHE A 15 13.71 -2.72 -4.19
CA PHE A 15 12.60 -1.82 -4.45
C PHE A 15 12.14 -1.16 -3.13
N LYS A 16 11.97 -1.94 -2.06
CA LYS A 16 11.56 -1.41 -0.75
C LYS A 16 12.60 -0.42 -0.22
N LEU A 17 13.88 -0.75 -0.36
CA LEU A 17 14.98 0.11 0.08
C LEU A 17 14.95 1.45 -0.66
N LYS A 18 14.74 1.43 -1.99
CA LYS A 18 14.62 2.64 -2.80
C LYS A 18 13.49 3.56 -2.31
N VAL A 19 12.31 3.01 -1.99
CA VAL A 19 11.19 3.80 -1.49
C VAL A 19 11.51 4.43 -0.14
N VAL A 20 12.14 3.67 0.77
CA VAL A 20 12.48 4.18 2.11
C VAL A 20 13.54 5.27 2.03
N LEU A 21 14.57 5.10 1.19
CA LEU A 21 15.59 6.14 0.97
C LEU A 21 14.95 7.42 0.41
N ASP A 22 14.10 7.29 -0.58
CA ASP A 22 13.42 8.43 -1.21
C ASP A 22 12.47 9.16 -0.23
N ILE A 23 11.85 8.44 0.71
CA ILE A 23 11.07 9.01 1.81
C ILE A 23 11.94 9.84 2.75
N ILE A 24 13.12 9.33 3.13
CA ILE A 24 14.02 10.00 4.07
C ILE A 24 14.69 11.20 3.40
N GLU A 25 15.22 11.03 2.18
CA GLU A 25 15.98 12.06 1.46
C GLU A 25 15.13 13.25 1.02
N ASN A 26 13.88 13.00 0.63
CA ASN A 26 12.97 14.04 0.15
C ASN A 26 11.88 14.40 1.17
N GLU A 27 12.00 13.91 2.41
CA GLU A 27 11.04 14.10 3.49
C GLU A 27 9.58 13.83 3.06
N LEU A 28 9.39 12.79 2.23
CA LEU A 28 8.08 12.47 1.68
C LEU A 28 7.23 11.74 2.71
N SER A 29 5.96 12.14 2.82
CA SER A 29 5.00 11.32 3.54
C SER A 29 4.78 9.98 2.83
N TYR A 30 4.37 8.96 3.59
CA TYR A 30 4.02 7.65 3.04
C TYR A 30 3.04 7.74 1.86
N SER A 31 2.01 8.58 1.96
CA SER A 31 1.01 8.77 0.90
C SER A 31 1.62 9.35 -0.38
N GLN A 32 2.58 10.28 -0.26
CA GLN A 32 3.27 10.86 -1.41
C GLN A 32 4.16 9.82 -2.09
N ALA A 33 4.94 9.06 -1.31
CA ALA A 33 5.74 7.96 -1.84
C ALA A 33 4.85 6.88 -2.48
N ALA A 34 3.75 6.53 -1.84
CA ALA A 34 2.81 5.53 -2.35
C ALA A 34 2.19 5.95 -3.68
N ARG A 35 1.91 7.25 -3.87
CA ARG A 35 1.46 7.80 -5.14
C ARG A 35 2.57 7.80 -6.19
N LYS A 36 3.79 8.18 -5.81
CA LYS A 36 4.97 8.22 -6.70
C LYS A 36 5.34 6.85 -7.25
N TYR A 37 5.22 5.80 -6.42
CA TYR A 37 5.58 4.42 -6.76
C TYR A 37 4.41 3.52 -7.14
N ASP A 38 3.20 4.07 -7.27
CA ASP A 38 1.98 3.29 -7.55
C ASP A 38 1.82 2.10 -6.57
N MET A 39 2.08 2.37 -5.29
CA MET A 39 1.94 1.42 -4.18
C MET A 39 0.51 1.20 -3.75
N TYR A 40 -0.40 2.07 -4.16
CA TYR A 40 -1.80 1.88 -3.87
C TYR A 40 -2.25 0.57 -4.50
N LEU A 41 -2.73 -0.34 -3.65
CA LEU A 41 -3.47 -1.50 -4.10
C LEU A 41 -4.70 -0.95 -4.83
N SER A 42 -4.68 -0.97 -6.17
CA SER A 42 -5.88 -0.76 -6.97
C SER A 42 -6.95 -1.66 -6.35
N SER A 43 -7.99 -1.02 -5.84
CA SER A 43 -8.99 -1.57 -4.94
C SER A 43 -9.66 -2.81 -5.51
N GLY A 44 -9.06 -3.97 -5.28
CA GLY A 44 -9.78 -5.22 -5.20
C GLY A 44 -10.43 -5.28 -3.83
N SER A 45 -11.55 -4.58 -3.63
CA SER A 45 -12.50 -4.75 -2.51
C SER A 45 -11.83 -5.03 -1.16
N LEU A 46 -11.50 -3.98 -0.41
CA LEU A 46 -11.28 -4.07 1.03
C LEU A 46 -12.58 -4.59 1.67
N ASN A 47 -12.70 -5.91 1.80
CA ASN A 47 -13.66 -6.55 2.69
C ASN A 47 -13.01 -6.89 4.04
N ASP A 48 -11.76 -6.50 4.27
CA ASP A 48 -11.11 -6.59 5.57
C ASP A 48 -11.43 -5.34 6.40
N THR A 49 -12.72 -5.09 6.60
CA THR A 49 -13.25 -4.12 7.58
C THR A 49 -13.29 -4.79 8.96
N GLU A 50 -12.16 -5.25 9.46
CA GLU A 50 -12.04 -5.69 10.87
C GLU A 50 -10.98 -4.92 11.66
N LEU A 51 -10.59 -3.73 11.19
CA LEU A 51 -9.83 -2.76 11.99
C LEU A 51 -10.39 -1.35 11.85
N ILE A 52 -11.71 -1.22 12.04
CA ILE A 52 -12.29 0.02 12.58
C ILE A 52 -12.51 -0.25 14.06
N PRO A 53 -11.91 0.51 15.00
CA PRO A 53 -12.31 0.44 16.40
C PRO A 53 -13.78 0.86 16.46
N LYS A 54 -14.69 -0.12 16.58
CA LYS A 54 -16.08 0.14 16.95
C LYS A 54 -16.08 0.59 18.40
N THR A 55 -15.97 1.89 18.64
CA THR A 55 -16.62 2.60 19.75
C THR A 55 -16.40 4.10 19.60
N CYS A 56 -17.42 4.81 19.13
CA CYS A 56 -17.75 6.19 19.50
C CYS A 56 -19.10 6.55 18.88
N THR A 57 -20.18 5.94 19.37
CA THR A 57 -21.48 6.60 19.63
C THR A 57 -22.33 5.67 20.50
#